data_AF-A0A819SF80-F1
#
_entry.id   AF-A0A819SF80-F1
#
_cell.length_a   1.000
_cell.length_b   1.000
_cell.length_c   1.000
_cell.angle_alpha   90.00
_cell.angle_beta   90.00
_cell.angle_gamma   90.00
#
_symmetry.space_group_name_H-M   'P 1'
#
loop_
_entity.id
_entity.type
_entity.pdbx_description
1 polymer ?
#
loop_
_entity_poly.entity_id
_entity_poly.type
_entity_poly.pdbx_seq_one_letter_code
_entity_poly.pdbx_strand_id
1 'polypeptide(L)'
;MENFRCESDHSYQLPDIHDDLSRQLKELLQQHPERLPTPVHVLNTATDTVSDQIEKRFREANKCYSGKRILLIPYLMNNDHWSGILLEWNSTEQIEQSEFINPVTGSDSIPDEVQKSFIKIFPENVLRSKIMLKDGDRTKSGMLTMTNLLNAVQNSHLDQSSTTLNTDQEGSTTSIEGNQMNLHELEKRLSNGLAKFSISDENMLSERIQRSQNRIKEYQETERMEDAEKEMNY
;
A
#
# COMPACT_ATOMS: atom_id res chain seq x y z
N MET A 1 37.25 -5.39 5.15
CA MET A 1 35.84 -5.67 5.44
C MET A 1 35.33 -4.49 6.25
N GLU A 2 34.57 -3.59 5.64
CA GLU A 2 33.95 -2.48 6.36
C GLU A 2 32.73 -2.99 7.12
N ASN A 3 32.77 -2.86 8.45
CA ASN A 3 31.62 -3.10 9.31
C ASN A 3 30.59 -1.99 9.07
N PHE A 4 29.60 -2.25 8.22
CA PHE A 4 28.41 -1.40 8.12
C PHE A 4 27.63 -1.54 9.44
N ARG A 5 27.74 -0.54 10.32
CA ARG A 5 26.77 -0.35 11.41
C ARG A 5 25.51 0.28 10.80
N CYS A 6 24.34 -0.28 11.11
CA CYS A 6 23.07 0.43 10.94
C CYS A 6 23.09 1.63 11.87
N GLU A 7 23.54 2.78 11.35
CA GLU A 7 23.51 4.03 12.08
C GLU A 7 22.16 4.70 11.89
N SER A 8 21.46 4.90 13.01
CA SER A 8 20.31 5.80 13.11
C SER A 8 20.83 7.24 13.02
N ASP A 9 20.91 7.79 11.81
CA ASP A 9 21.24 9.19 11.60
C ASP A 9 20.06 10.07 12.05
N HIS A 10 20.29 10.86 13.11
CA HIS A 10 19.39 11.94 13.52
C HIS A 10 19.86 13.25 12.87
N SER A 11 19.20 13.72 11.81
CA SER A 11 19.29 15.14 11.43
C SER A 11 18.11 15.63 10.57
N TYR A 12 17.65 16.83 10.93
CA TYR A 12 16.68 17.74 10.30
C TYR A 12 15.18 17.40 10.39
N GLN A 13 14.50 18.15 11.27
CA GLN A 13 13.05 18.14 11.53
C GLN A 13 12.27 18.77 10.36
N LEU A 14 12.10 18.04 9.27
CA LEU A 14 10.81 18.02 8.58
C LEU A 14 9.87 17.11 9.39
N PRO A 15 8.53 17.19 9.23
CA PRO A 15 7.63 16.23 9.84
C PRO A 15 7.97 14.83 9.30
N ASP A 16 8.78 14.08 10.04
CA ASP A 16 9.27 12.79 9.61
C ASP A 16 8.14 11.76 9.73
N ILE A 17 7.60 11.31 8.59
CA ILE A 17 6.51 10.33 8.60
C ILE A 17 6.99 8.93 9.02
N HIS A 18 8.31 8.71 9.16
CA HIS A 18 8.89 7.44 9.59
C HIS A 18 8.31 6.95 10.92
N ASP A 19 8.31 7.81 11.94
CA ASP A 19 7.92 7.42 13.29
C ASP A 19 6.43 7.10 13.37
N ASP A 20 5.61 7.89 12.68
CA ASP A 20 4.16 7.65 12.58
C ASP A 20 3.83 6.40 11.77
N LEU A 21 4.53 6.16 10.65
CA LEU A 21 4.37 4.94 9.86
C LEU A 21 4.79 3.71 10.66
N SER A 22 5.92 3.77 11.35
CA SER A 22 6.43 2.69 12.20
C SER A 22 5.46 2.38 13.34
N ARG A 23 4.91 3.42 13.99
CA ARG A 23 3.91 3.28 15.04
C ARG A 23 2.63 2.63 14.52
N GLN A 24 2.07 3.13 13.42
CA GLN A 24 0.84 2.59 12.85
C GLN A 24 1.01 1.17 12.31
N LEU A 25 2.16 0.86 11.71
CA LEU A 25 2.48 -0.52 11.30
C LEU A 25 2.51 -1.46 12.51
N LYS A 26 3.12 -1.03 13.62
CA LYS A 26 3.15 -1.82 14.86
C LYS A 26 1.75 -2.03 15.44
N GLU A 27 0.92 -0.99 15.46
CA GLU A 27 -0.49 -1.09 15.88
C GLU A 27 -1.27 -2.08 15.00
N LEU A 28 -1.07 -2.02 13.68
CA LEU A 28 -1.69 -2.91 12.70
C LEU A 28 -1.26 -4.37 12.90
N LEU A 29 0.03 -4.62 13.10
CA LEU A 29 0.57 -5.95 13.38
C LEU A 29 0.07 -6.52 14.71
N GLN A 30 -0.16 -5.67 15.72
CA GLN A 30 -0.73 -6.08 17.01
C GLN A 30 -2.21 -6.42 16.91
N GLN A 31 -2.98 -5.68 16.13
CA GLN A 31 -4.42 -5.92 15.94
C GLN A 31 -4.70 -7.13 15.07
N HIS A 32 -3.79 -7.46 14.15
CA HIS A 32 -3.98 -8.51 13.16
C HIS A 32 -2.74 -9.39 12.96
N PRO A 33 -2.30 -10.13 13.99
CA PRO A 33 -1.05 -10.90 13.94
C PRO A 33 -1.05 -11.99 12.85
N GLU A 34 -2.22 -12.55 12.51
CA GLU A 34 -2.33 -13.58 11.48
C GLU A 34 -2.40 -13.03 10.04
N ARG A 35 -2.64 -11.72 9.88
CA ARG A 35 -2.76 -11.12 8.53
C ARG A 35 -1.41 -10.84 7.87
N LEU A 36 -0.32 -10.87 8.63
CA LEU A 36 1.02 -10.45 8.20
C LEU A 36 2.09 -11.45 8.66
N PRO A 37 2.16 -12.65 8.05
CA PRO A 37 3.19 -13.64 8.39
C PRO A 37 4.60 -13.21 7.97
N THR A 38 4.71 -12.19 7.11
CA THR A 38 5.99 -11.70 6.60
C THR A 38 6.48 -10.53 7.45
N PRO A 39 7.73 -10.57 7.96
CA PRO A 39 8.33 -9.43 8.65
C PRO A 39 8.28 -8.16 7.81
N VAL A 40 7.75 -7.08 8.37
CA VAL A 40 7.70 -5.77 7.73
C VAL A 40 8.60 -4.80 8.51
N HIS A 41 9.48 -4.10 7.80
CA HIS A 41 10.33 -3.07 8.40
C HIS A 41 10.16 -1.73 7.69
N VAL A 42 10.20 -0.66 8.46
CA VAL A 42 10.26 0.71 7.95
C VAL A 42 11.72 1.17 8.05
N LEU A 43 12.29 1.63 6.94
CA LEU A 43 13.60 2.27 6.94
C LEU A 43 13.45 3.77 7.15
N ASN A 44 14.49 4.42 7.68
CA ASN A 44 14.50 5.87 7.84
C ASN A 44 14.17 6.58 6.53
N THR A 45 13.52 7.73 6.66
CA THR A 45 13.16 8.58 5.52
C THR A 45 14.38 8.89 4.65
N ALA A 46 14.24 8.65 3.34
CA ALA A 46 15.13 9.18 2.33
C ALA A 46 14.64 10.55 1.87
N THR A 47 15.55 11.43 1.48
CA THR A 47 15.21 12.75 0.94
C THR A 47 16.10 13.05 -0.25
N ASP A 48 15.55 13.70 -1.27
CA ASP A 48 16.34 14.21 -2.40
C ASP A 48 17.20 15.42 -2.03
N THR A 49 16.88 16.09 -0.93
CA THR A 49 17.63 17.28 -0.49
C THR A 49 19.04 16.95 0.00
N VAL A 50 19.30 15.67 0.30
CA VAL A 50 20.61 15.17 0.74
C VAL A 50 21.05 14.07 -0.22
N SER A 51 22.22 14.29 -0.85
CA SER A 51 22.79 13.35 -1.81
C SER A 51 22.86 11.92 -1.25
N ASP A 52 22.59 10.96 -2.13
CA ASP A 52 22.77 9.52 -1.90
C ASP A 52 21.91 8.91 -0.78
N GLN A 53 20.98 9.63 -0.15
CA GLN A 53 20.12 9.07 0.90
C GLN A 53 19.30 7.89 0.39
N ILE A 54 18.72 7.99 -0.80
CA ILE A 54 17.93 6.90 -1.36
C ILE A 54 18.79 5.66 -1.68
N GLU A 55 20.00 5.87 -2.21
CA GLU A 55 20.95 4.79 -2.43
C GLU A 55 21.38 4.14 -1.11
N LYS A 56 21.58 4.94 -0.04
CA LYS A 56 21.86 4.44 1.31
C LYS A 56 20.74 3.52 1.80
N ARG A 57 19.47 3.89 1.61
CA ARG A 57 18.32 3.03 1.97
C ARG A 57 18.24 1.76 1.15
N PHE A 58 18.52 1.81 -0.16
CA PHE A 58 18.59 0.59 -0.97
C PHE A 58 19.73 -0.34 -0.53
N ARG A 59 20.90 0.20 -0.17
CA ARG A 59 22.00 -0.59 0.37
C ARG A 59 21.66 -1.23 1.73
N GLU A 60 21.01 -0.48 2.60
CA GLU A 60 20.50 -0.96 3.88
C GLU A 60 19.48 -2.08 3.68
N ALA A 61 18.52 -1.89 2.78
CA ALA A 61 17.51 -2.88 2.42
C ALA A 61 18.12 -4.21 1.92
N ASN A 62 19.23 -4.12 1.19
CA ASN A 62 19.93 -5.29 0.65
C ASN A 62 20.84 -6.00 1.67
N LYS A 63 21.48 -5.24 2.58
CA LYS A 63 22.55 -5.79 3.45
C LYS A 63 22.13 -6.07 4.89
N CYS A 64 21.18 -5.31 5.42
CA CYS A 64 20.87 -5.31 6.86
C CYS A 64 19.71 -6.25 7.22
N TYR A 65 19.02 -6.79 6.21
CA TYR A 65 17.87 -7.67 6.38
C TYR A 65 18.03 -8.90 5.48
N SER A 66 17.54 -10.05 5.93
CA SER A 66 17.66 -11.35 5.23
C SER A 66 16.33 -12.13 5.29
N GLY A 67 16.20 -13.14 4.43
CA GLY A 67 14.97 -13.95 4.32
C GLY A 67 13.76 -13.22 3.73
N LYS A 68 12.59 -13.87 3.81
CA LYS A 68 11.30 -13.33 3.35
C LYS A 68 10.92 -12.10 4.19
N ARG A 69 10.67 -10.96 3.54
CA ARG A 69 10.44 -9.67 4.23
C ARG A 69 9.82 -8.63 3.31
N ILE A 70 9.18 -7.63 3.91
CA ILE A 70 8.74 -6.40 3.24
C ILE A 70 9.49 -5.22 3.87
N LEU A 71 10.00 -4.31 3.03
CA LEU A 71 10.63 -3.07 3.46
C LEU A 71 9.88 -1.87 2.90
N LEU A 72 9.60 -0.89 3.76
CA LEU A 72 8.97 0.37 3.42
C LEU A 72 9.98 1.49 3.57
N ILE A 73 10.06 2.37 2.56
CA ILE A 73 10.94 3.53 2.58
C ILE A 73 10.09 4.77 2.32
N PRO A 74 9.82 5.59 3.36
CA PRO A 74 9.33 6.94 3.17
C PRO A 74 10.34 7.77 2.39
N TYR A 75 9.86 8.56 1.43
CA TYR A 75 10.73 9.32 0.55
C TYR A 75 10.18 10.73 0.33
N LEU A 76 10.94 11.73 0.78
CA LEU A 76 10.63 13.14 0.59
C LEU A 76 11.31 13.66 -0.68
N MET A 77 10.50 14.09 -1.64
CA MET A 77 10.99 14.60 -2.92
C MET A 77 11.30 16.09 -2.85
N ASN A 78 12.22 16.56 -3.71
CA ASN A 78 12.74 17.94 -3.76
C ASN A 78 11.70 19.08 -3.86
N ASN A 79 10.48 18.77 -4.26
CA ASN A 79 9.37 19.70 -4.40
C ASN A 79 8.42 19.68 -3.19
N ASP A 80 8.86 19.16 -2.04
CA ASP A 80 8.13 19.10 -0.77
C ASP A 80 6.83 18.27 -0.84
N HIS A 81 6.87 17.14 -1.55
CA HIS A 81 5.83 16.11 -1.41
C HIS A 81 6.43 14.76 -1.08
N TRP A 82 5.65 13.97 -0.35
CA TRP A 82 6.02 12.63 0.06
C TRP A 82 5.62 11.61 -0.99
N SER A 83 6.49 10.63 -1.19
CA SER A 83 6.23 9.38 -1.91
C SER A 83 6.71 8.21 -1.04
N GLY A 84 6.32 7.00 -1.42
CA GLY A 84 6.70 5.78 -0.72
C GLY A 84 7.33 4.75 -1.65
N ILE A 85 8.21 3.91 -1.10
CA ILE A 85 8.73 2.75 -1.81
C ILE A 85 8.45 1.51 -0.99
N LEU A 86 7.95 0.47 -1.66
CA LEU A 86 7.76 -0.87 -1.09
C LEU A 86 8.65 -1.86 -1.83
N LEU A 87 9.39 -2.66 -1.09
CA LEU A 87 10.21 -3.75 -1.61
C LEU A 87 9.85 -5.04 -0.86
N GLU A 88 9.50 -6.11 -1.57
CA GLU A 88 9.21 -7.43 -0.99
C GLU A 88 10.21 -8.46 -1.50
N TRP A 89 10.82 -9.20 -0.57
CA TRP A 89 11.66 -10.36 -0.85
C TRP A 89 10.93 -11.64 -0.47
N ASN A 90 11.15 -12.66 -1.28
CA ASN A 90 10.69 -14.01 -1.00
C ASN A 90 11.68 -14.82 -0.15
N SER A 91 11.34 -16.09 0.08
CA SER A 91 12.17 -17.02 0.87
C SER A 91 13.51 -17.36 0.21
N THR A 92 13.66 -17.14 -1.09
CA THR A 92 14.92 -17.31 -1.83
C THR A 92 15.71 -16.01 -1.93
N GLU A 93 15.32 -14.99 -1.16
CA GLU A 93 15.98 -13.67 -1.12
C GLU A 93 15.99 -12.93 -2.46
N GLN A 94 15.01 -13.20 -3.33
CA GLN A 94 14.78 -12.45 -4.55
C GLN A 94 13.66 -11.43 -4.35
N ILE A 95 13.81 -10.25 -4.96
CA ILE A 95 12.77 -9.22 -4.95
C ILE A 95 11.61 -9.68 -5.85
N GLU A 96 10.45 -9.93 -5.25
CA GLU A 96 9.20 -10.25 -5.97
C GLU A 96 8.40 -9.00 -6.30
N GLN A 97 8.46 -7.98 -5.43
CA GLN A 97 7.75 -6.71 -5.60
C GLN A 97 8.71 -5.55 -5.38
N SER A 98 8.69 -4.58 -6.29
CA SER A 98 9.39 -3.31 -6.12
C SER A 98 8.55 -2.18 -6.70
N GLU A 99 8.01 -1.37 -5.80
CA GLU A 99 6.97 -0.40 -6.12
C GLU A 99 7.32 0.99 -5.61
N PHE A 100 7.14 1.98 -6.48
CA PHE A 100 7.17 3.40 -6.17
C PHE A 100 5.75 3.93 -6.16
N ILE A 101 5.36 4.56 -5.07
CA ILE A 101 4.00 5.03 -4.83
C ILE A 101 4.04 6.55 -4.68
N ASN A 102 3.51 7.26 -5.69
CA ASN A 102 3.33 8.69 -5.63
C ASN A 102 1.85 9.05 -5.38
N PRO A 103 1.50 9.69 -4.26
CA PRO A 103 0.13 10.08 -3.95
C PRO A 103 -0.33 11.38 -4.65
N VAL A 104 0.51 12.02 -5.46
CA VAL A 104 0.15 13.29 -6.13
C VAL A 104 -0.35 13.02 -7.55
N THR A 105 -1.51 13.57 -7.90
CA THR A 105 -2.07 13.42 -9.25
C THR A 105 -1.21 14.09 -10.32
N GLY A 106 -1.13 13.48 -11.50
CA GLY A 106 -0.45 14.08 -12.66
C GLY A 106 1.07 13.85 -12.68
N SER A 107 1.61 13.04 -11.77
CA SER A 107 3.03 12.69 -11.72
C SER A 107 3.22 11.23 -11.30
N ASP A 108 3.14 10.31 -12.27
CA ASP A 108 3.30 8.86 -12.01
C ASP A 108 4.72 8.37 -12.31
N SER A 109 5.57 9.26 -12.84
CA SER A 109 6.95 8.94 -13.16
C SER A 109 7.79 8.78 -11.91
N ILE A 110 8.55 7.68 -11.88
CA ILE A 110 9.65 7.50 -10.94
C ILE A 110 10.76 8.49 -11.31
N PRO A 111 11.32 9.25 -10.37
CA PRO A 111 12.47 10.09 -10.65
C PRO A 111 13.65 9.27 -11.19
N ASP A 112 14.33 9.78 -12.22
CA ASP A 112 15.46 9.11 -12.86
C ASP A 112 16.56 8.73 -11.87
N GLU A 113 16.83 9.58 -10.88
CA GLU A 113 17.86 9.35 -9.87
C GLU A 113 17.50 8.16 -8.97
N VAL A 114 16.24 8.05 -8.55
CA VAL A 114 15.73 6.89 -7.79
C VAL A 114 15.88 5.63 -8.61
N GLN A 115 15.47 5.65 -9.89
CA GLN A 115 15.56 4.49 -10.77
C GLN A 115 17.02 4.05 -10.99
N LYS A 116 17.94 5.02 -11.21
CA LYS A 116 19.37 4.75 -11.37
C LYS A 116 19.98 4.15 -10.11
N SER A 117 19.69 4.72 -8.95
CA SER A 117 20.15 4.18 -7.67
C SER A 117 19.58 2.78 -7.41
N PHE A 118 18.32 2.53 -7.76
CA PHE A 118 17.70 1.22 -7.60
C PHE A 118 18.41 0.16 -8.47
N ILE A 119 18.55 0.40 -9.78
CA ILE A 119 19.20 -0.54 -10.71
C ILE A 119 20.66 -0.80 -10.33
N LYS A 120 21.36 0.21 -9.80
CA LYS A 120 22.74 0.05 -9.32
C LYS A 120 22.87 -0.95 -8.17
N ILE A 121 21.85 -1.08 -7.32
CA ILE A 121 21.84 -2.01 -6.18
C ILE A 121 21.17 -3.34 -6.52
N PHE A 122 20.12 -3.30 -7.36
CA PHE A 122 19.31 -4.44 -7.76
C PHE A 122 19.26 -4.55 -9.29
N PRO A 123 20.35 -5.01 -9.94
CA PRO A 123 20.50 -4.92 -11.40
C PRO A 123 19.52 -5.80 -12.19
N GLU A 124 18.95 -6.82 -11.56
CA GLU A 124 17.99 -7.74 -12.18
C GLU A 124 16.53 -7.30 -11.98
N ASN A 125 16.30 -6.22 -11.23
CA ASN A 125 14.97 -5.74 -10.88
C ASN A 125 14.71 -4.34 -11.45
N VAL A 126 13.43 -4.01 -11.58
CA VAL A 126 12.96 -2.70 -12.03
C VAL A 126 11.95 -2.20 -11.03
N LEU A 127 12.22 -1.04 -10.43
CA LEU A 127 11.25 -0.33 -9.62
C LEU A 127 10.08 0.12 -10.51
N ARG A 128 8.84 -0.21 -10.13
CA ARG A 128 7.64 0.05 -10.92
C ARG A 128 6.77 1.08 -10.23
N SER A 129 6.18 1.99 -10.99
CA SER A 129 5.18 2.91 -10.44
C SER A 129 3.90 2.15 -10.13
N LYS A 130 3.33 2.37 -8.94
CA LYS A 130 2.05 1.82 -8.54
C LYS A 130 1.05 2.93 -8.25
N ILE A 131 -0.09 2.84 -8.91
CA ILE A 131 -1.21 3.76 -8.71
C ILE A 131 -1.98 3.30 -7.47
N MET A 132 -2.08 4.18 -6.49
CA MET A 132 -2.89 4.00 -5.27
C MET A 132 -3.73 5.25 -5.02
N LEU A 133 -4.13 5.52 -3.77
CA LEU A 133 -4.88 6.73 -3.42
C LEU A 133 -4.04 7.96 -3.80
N LYS A 134 -4.66 8.89 -4.53
CA LYS A 134 -4.03 10.13 -5.00
C LYS A 134 -4.92 11.33 -4.73
N ASP A 135 -4.29 12.49 -4.54
CA ASP A 135 -4.96 13.79 -4.43
C ASP A 135 -4.12 14.85 -5.17
N GLY A 136 -4.78 15.88 -5.68
CA GLY A 136 -4.10 17.04 -6.30
C GLY A 136 -3.50 17.99 -5.26
N ASP A 137 -3.98 17.93 -4.02
CA ASP A 137 -3.45 18.69 -2.90
C ASP A 137 -2.18 18.05 -2.34
N ARG A 138 -1.03 18.63 -2.72
CA ARG A 138 0.31 18.18 -2.34
C ARG A 138 0.55 18.22 -0.83
N THR A 139 -0.19 19.06 -0.09
CA THR A 139 -0.07 19.15 1.37
C THR A 139 -0.52 17.87 2.08
N LYS A 140 -1.35 17.06 1.42
CA LYS A 140 -1.83 15.76 1.92
C LYS A 140 -0.89 14.59 1.59
N SER A 141 0.17 14.83 0.84
CA SER A 141 1.07 13.76 0.33
C SER A 141 1.67 12.90 1.44
N GLY A 142 2.03 13.48 2.60
CA GLY A 142 2.58 12.73 3.73
C GLY A 142 1.59 11.70 4.29
N MET A 143 0.37 12.17 4.58
CA MET A 143 -0.73 11.31 5.05
C MET A 143 -1.06 10.23 4.02
N LEU A 144 -1.19 10.58 2.74
CA LEU A 144 -1.55 9.62 1.70
C LEU A 144 -0.44 8.59 1.44
N THR A 145 0.83 9.00 1.48
CA THR A 145 1.97 8.08 1.40
C THR A 145 1.92 7.05 2.52
N MET A 146 1.69 7.49 3.76
CA MET A 146 1.57 6.59 4.90
C MET A 146 0.38 5.63 4.73
N THR A 147 -0.80 6.13 4.39
CA THR A 147 -1.99 5.30 4.13
C THR A 147 -1.73 4.29 3.02
N ASN A 148 -1.12 4.71 1.92
CA ASN A 148 -0.84 3.83 0.79
C ASN A 148 0.18 2.75 1.13
N LEU A 149 1.26 3.07 1.85
CA LEU A 149 2.26 2.09 2.28
C LEU A 149 1.65 1.04 3.21
N LEU A 150 0.82 1.45 4.17
CA LEU A 150 0.10 0.53 5.06
C LEU A 150 -0.89 -0.36 4.28
N ASN A 151 -1.65 0.22 3.35
CA ASN A 151 -2.57 -0.54 2.50
C ASN A 151 -1.82 -1.52 1.57
N ALA A 152 -0.66 -1.13 1.04
CA ALA A 152 0.14 -1.97 0.16
C ALA A 152 0.63 -3.23 0.89
N VAL A 153 1.05 -3.07 2.15
CA VAL A 153 1.42 -4.18 3.05
C VAL A 153 0.24 -5.10 3.34
N GLN A 154 -0.96 -4.57 3.53
CA GLN A 154 -2.15 -5.41 3.74
C GLN A 154 -2.54 -6.17 2.47
N ASN A 155 -2.36 -5.56 1.29
CA ASN A 155 -2.75 -6.15 0.01
C ASN A 155 -1.76 -7.19 -0.51
N SER A 156 -0.45 -7.09 -0.20
CA SER A 156 0.54 -8.10 -0.60
C SER A 156 0.22 -9.49 -0.02
N HIS A 157 -0.55 -9.56 1.07
CA HIS A 157 -0.98 -10.81 1.68
C HIS A 157 -2.24 -11.44 1.06
N LEU A 158 -3.09 -10.65 0.42
CA LEU A 158 -4.32 -11.16 -0.20
C LEU A 158 -4.02 -11.99 -1.46
N ASP A 159 -2.95 -11.65 -2.17
CA ASP A 159 -2.55 -12.37 -3.39
C ASP A 159 -1.89 -13.74 -3.10
N GLN A 160 -1.36 -13.96 -1.89
CA GLN A 160 -0.69 -15.22 -1.51
C GLN A 160 -1.65 -16.29 -0.93
N SER A 161 -2.87 -15.92 -0.57
CA SER A 161 -3.84 -16.82 0.12
C SER A 161 -4.66 -17.70 -0.83
N SER A 162 -4.49 -17.54 -2.16
CA SER A 162 -5.26 -18.25 -3.19
C SER A 162 -4.47 -19.37 -3.86
N THR A 163 -3.74 -20.21 -3.12
CA THR A 163 -3.15 -21.44 -3.70
C THR A 163 -3.18 -22.59 -2.72
N THR A 164 -4.34 -23.21 -2.52
CA THR A 164 -4.41 -24.65 -2.21
C THR A 164 -5.78 -25.19 -2.59
N LEU A 165 -5.85 -25.96 -3.67
CA LEU A 165 -6.61 -27.23 -3.74
C LEU A 165 -6.07 -28.05 -4.93
N ASN A 166 -5.67 -29.27 -4.62
CA ASN A 166 -4.96 -30.23 -5.45
C ASN A 166 -5.85 -30.93 -6.50
N THR A 167 -5.28 -31.05 -7.69
CA THR A 167 -5.20 -32.21 -8.61
C THR A 167 -6.41 -33.14 -8.81
N ASP A 168 -6.89 -33.25 -10.06
CA ASP A 168 -6.63 -34.40 -10.95
C ASP A 168 -7.46 -34.27 -12.24
N GLN A 169 -6.81 -34.09 -13.41
CA GLN A 169 -7.04 -34.84 -14.65
C GLN A 169 -6.32 -34.21 -15.86
N GLU A 170 -5.80 -35.11 -16.69
CA GLU A 170 -4.92 -34.92 -17.83
C GLU A 170 -5.56 -34.17 -19.01
N GLY A 171 -4.74 -33.44 -19.78
CA GLY A 171 -4.91 -33.36 -21.23
C GLY A 171 -5.00 -31.97 -21.87
N SER A 172 -3.92 -31.62 -22.59
CA SER A 172 -3.90 -30.79 -23.80
C SER A 172 -3.85 -29.25 -23.68
N THR A 173 -2.62 -28.74 -23.81
CA THR A 173 -2.19 -27.50 -24.49
C THR A 173 -3.25 -26.44 -24.83
N THR A 174 -3.25 -25.30 -24.13
CA THR A 174 -2.78 -23.97 -24.60
C THR A 174 -3.28 -22.87 -23.66
N SER A 175 -2.48 -21.80 -23.58
CA SER A 175 -2.82 -20.46 -23.05
C SER A 175 -2.57 -20.23 -21.56
N ILE A 176 -1.65 -19.30 -21.33
CA ILE A 176 -1.31 -18.68 -20.06
C ILE A 176 -2.51 -17.84 -19.63
N GLU A 177 -3.34 -18.37 -18.73
CA GLU A 177 -4.35 -17.60 -17.98
C GLU A 177 -3.96 -17.59 -16.51
N GLY A 178 -3.04 -16.71 -16.16
CA GLY A 178 -2.92 -16.22 -14.79
C GLY A 178 -4.12 -15.32 -14.53
N ASN A 179 -4.89 -15.63 -13.48
CA ASN A 179 -6.06 -14.91 -13.00
C ASN A 179 -5.82 -13.38 -12.90
N GLN A 180 -6.01 -12.68 -14.02
CA GLN A 180 -6.65 -11.38 -13.98
C GLN A 180 -8.09 -11.67 -13.56
N MET A 181 -8.52 -11.18 -12.40
CA MET A 181 -9.96 -10.96 -12.24
C MET A 181 -10.36 -10.08 -13.41
N ASN A 182 -11.02 -10.68 -14.39
CA ASN A 182 -11.43 -9.99 -15.59
C ASN A 182 -12.25 -8.79 -15.14
N LEU A 183 -12.01 -7.60 -15.69
CA LEU A 183 -12.70 -6.37 -15.29
C LEU A 183 -14.23 -6.58 -15.20
N HIS A 184 -14.73 -7.44 -16.07
CA HIS A 184 -16.11 -7.90 -16.12
C HIS A 184 -16.61 -8.64 -14.85
N GLU A 185 -15.77 -9.44 -14.19
CA GLU A 185 -16.08 -10.14 -12.95
C GLU A 185 -16.19 -9.15 -11.77
N LEU A 186 -15.30 -8.16 -11.73
CA LEU A 186 -15.31 -7.05 -10.77
C LEU A 186 -16.54 -6.15 -10.98
N GLU A 187 -16.82 -5.77 -12.23
CA GLU A 187 -18.02 -5.02 -12.61
C GLU A 187 -19.29 -5.78 -12.24
N LYS A 188 -19.32 -7.11 -12.42
CA LYS A 188 -20.46 -7.95 -12.05
C LYS A 188 -20.63 -8.07 -10.54
N ARG A 189 -19.55 -8.19 -9.75
CA ARG A 189 -19.63 -8.20 -8.29
C ARG A 189 -20.07 -6.84 -7.74
N LEU A 190 -19.55 -5.75 -8.29
CA LEU A 190 -19.98 -4.39 -7.96
C LEU A 190 -21.45 -4.17 -8.33
N SER A 191 -21.85 -4.54 -9.55
CA SER A 191 -23.23 -4.43 -10.02
C SER A 191 -24.19 -5.29 -9.21
N ASN A 192 -23.81 -6.50 -8.82
CA ASN A 192 -24.62 -7.36 -7.95
C ASN A 192 -24.72 -6.79 -6.53
N GLY A 193 -23.65 -6.21 -6.00
CA GLY A 193 -23.66 -5.49 -4.73
C GLY A 193 -24.60 -4.28 -4.78
N LEU A 194 -24.50 -3.45 -5.81
CA LEU A 194 -25.36 -2.28 -6.01
C LEU A 194 -26.83 -2.65 -6.31
N ALA A 195 -27.07 -3.75 -7.03
CA ALA A 195 -28.40 -4.29 -7.30
C ALA A 195 -29.09 -4.78 -6.02
N LYS A 196 -28.34 -5.35 -5.06
CA LYS A 196 -28.86 -5.69 -3.72
C LYS A 196 -29.44 -4.46 -3.01
N PHE A 197 -28.90 -3.28 -3.30
CA PHE A 197 -29.41 -2.01 -2.80
C PHE A 197 -30.33 -1.29 -3.81
N SER A 198 -30.72 -1.88 -4.95
CA SER A 198 -31.54 -1.21 -5.98
C SER A 198 -30.93 0.14 -6.44
N ILE A 199 -29.61 0.18 -6.57
CA ILE A 199 -28.87 1.38 -7.00
C ILE A 199 -28.43 1.16 -8.44
N SER A 200 -29.04 1.91 -9.37
CA SER A 200 -28.77 1.84 -10.81
C SER A 200 -27.99 3.04 -11.35
N ASP A 201 -27.72 4.05 -10.51
CA ASP A 201 -27.02 5.29 -10.88
C ASP A 201 -26.17 5.79 -9.70
N GLU A 202 -24.98 6.32 -9.99
CA GLU A 202 -24.04 6.92 -9.02
C GLU A 202 -24.67 8.09 -8.24
N ASN A 203 -25.58 8.83 -8.89
CA ASN A 203 -26.36 9.90 -8.24
C ASN A 203 -27.34 9.34 -7.20
N MET A 204 -27.93 8.16 -7.46
CA MET A 204 -28.81 7.49 -6.48
C MET A 204 -28.05 6.96 -5.26
N LEU A 205 -26.77 6.59 -5.44
CA LEU A 205 -25.92 6.14 -4.33
C LEU A 205 -25.65 7.29 -3.36
N SER A 206 -25.27 8.45 -3.89
CA SER A 206 -25.00 9.65 -3.09
C SER A 206 -26.25 10.12 -2.33
N GLU A 207 -27.42 10.12 -2.99
CA GLU A 207 -28.68 10.47 -2.32
C GLU A 207 -29.06 9.49 -1.21
N ARG A 208 -28.82 8.18 -1.40
CA ARG A 208 -29.12 7.18 -0.37
C ARG A 208 -28.20 7.26 0.82
N ILE A 209 -26.89 7.47 0.59
CA ILE A 209 -25.92 7.71 1.67
C ILE A 209 -26.37 8.92 2.50
N GLN A 210 -26.76 10.00 1.83
CA GLN A 210 -27.23 11.20 2.52
C GLN A 210 -28.53 10.95 3.31
N ARG A 211 -29.47 10.18 2.75
CA ARG A 211 -30.72 9.83 3.45
C ARG A 211 -30.48 8.93 4.66
N SER A 212 -29.59 7.94 4.56
CA SER A 212 -29.25 7.08 5.71
C SER A 212 -28.50 7.86 6.79
N GLN A 213 -27.57 8.75 6.42
CA GLN A 213 -26.92 9.67 7.38
C GLN A 213 -27.94 10.56 8.11
N ASN A 214 -28.92 11.10 7.39
CA ASN A 214 -29.97 11.92 7.99
C ASN A 214 -30.86 11.11 8.94
N ARG A 215 -31.22 9.86 8.59
CA ARG A 215 -32.01 8.96 9.45
C ARG A 215 -31.25 8.52 10.69
N ILE A 216 -29.96 8.19 10.57
CA ILE A 216 -29.09 7.86 11.71
C ILE A 216 -29.05 9.05 12.69
N LYS A 217 -28.89 10.26 12.17
CA LYS A 217 -28.90 11.48 12.99
C LYS A 217 -30.24 11.70 13.69
N GLU A 218 -31.36 11.50 12.99
CA GLU A 218 -32.71 11.60 13.56
C GLU A 218 -32.95 10.53 14.66
N TYR A 219 -32.48 9.31 14.46
CA TYR A 219 -32.58 8.24 15.48
C TYR A 219 -31.69 8.51 16.70
N GLN A 220 -30.53 9.12 16.52
CA GLN A 220 -29.67 9.56 17.61
C GLN A 220 -30.31 10.72 18.40
N GLU A 221 -30.93 11.68 17.71
CA GLU A 221 -31.63 12.82 18.33
C GLU A 221 -32.92 12.42 19.06
N THR A 222 -33.54 11.28 18.69
CA THR A 222 -34.76 10.74 19.31
C THR A 222 -34.49 9.57 20.28
N GLU A 223 -33.22 9.36 20.67
CA GLU A 223 -32.76 8.29 21.60
C GLU A 223 -33.09 6.85 21.14
N ARG A 224 -33.35 6.64 19.85
CA ARG A 224 -33.62 5.33 19.23
C ARG A 224 -32.34 4.64 18.75
N MET A 225 -31.42 4.41 19.69
CA MET A 225 -30.06 3.94 19.40
C MET A 225 -30.01 2.57 18.72
N GLU A 226 -30.94 1.66 19.03
CA GLU A 226 -31.00 0.33 18.41
C GLU A 226 -31.38 0.40 16.91
N ASP A 227 -32.21 1.38 16.52
CA ASP A 227 -32.58 1.61 15.13
C ASP A 227 -31.48 2.34 14.36
N ALA A 228 -30.74 3.23 15.04
CA ALA A 228 -29.52 3.85 14.49
C ALA A 228 -28.43 2.80 14.22
N GLU A 229 -28.21 1.86 15.14
CA GLU A 229 -27.25 0.76 14.97
C GLU A 229 -27.66 -0.19 13.85
N LYS A 230 -28.96 -0.51 13.71
CA LYS A 230 -29.43 -1.30 12.58
C LYS A 230 -29.17 -0.60 11.26
N GLU A 231 -29.45 0.70 11.16
CA GLU A 231 -29.23 1.47 9.93
C GLU A 231 -27.74 1.65 9.59
N MET A 232 -26.83 1.66 10.58
CA MET A 232 -25.37 1.70 10.35
C MET A 232 -24.78 0.37 9.85
N ASN A 233 -25.48 -0.75 10.09
CA ASN A 233 -25.02 -2.10 9.77
C ASN A 233 -25.58 -2.65 8.44
N TYR A 234 -26.34 -1.85 7.70
CA TYR A 234 -26.86 -2.16 6.35
C TYR A 234 -26.04 -1.47 5.26
#